data_AF-A0A959T4S1-F1
#
_entry.id   AF-A0A959T4S1-F1
#
_cell.length_a   1.000
_cell.length_b   1.000
_cell.length_c   1.000
_cell.angle_alpha   90.00
_cell.angle_beta   90.00
_cell.angle_gamma   90.00
#
_symmetry.space_group_name_H-M   'P 1'
#
loop_
_entity.id
_entity.type
_entity.pdbx_description
1 polymer ?
#
loop_
_entity_poly.entity_id
_entity_poly.type
_entity_poly.pdbx_seq_one_letter_code
_entity_poly.pdbx_strand_id
1 'polypeptide(L)'
;LDMDVELGAEEVDLRFMGRSPIAQGTFTYDRHFDDRYFTRYDTSRTRVLAVDGASRPVLLQLRWGEGRIVVCSVPLAFTNHHLLKGGNARFMAGALSLLSPLPVLWDEHYKLGRQGDSSPMRYILSQPPLRWAWYLTLVLVVVFLVVRARREQRAIPIVLPPRNASRDQVHTV
;
A
#
# COMPACT_ATOMS: atom_id res chain seq x y z
N LEU A 1 23.42 4.30 27.56
CA LEU A 1 23.92 4.25 26.17
C LEU A 1 22.69 4.07 25.29
N ASP A 2 21.84 5.11 25.26
CA ASP A 2 20.79 5.20 24.25
C ASP A 2 21.49 5.66 22.99
N MET A 3 21.57 4.75 22.04
CA MET A 3 22.12 5.02 20.73
C MET A 3 20.94 5.55 19.92
N ASP A 4 20.76 6.87 19.92
CA ASP A 4 19.91 7.57 18.97
C ASP A 4 20.39 7.19 17.57
N VAL A 5 19.65 6.27 16.94
CA VAL A 5 19.76 6.05 15.51
C VAL A 5 19.16 7.28 14.86
N GLU A 6 19.97 8.33 14.71
CA GLU A 6 19.77 9.32 13.66
C GLU A 6 19.77 8.55 12.33
N LEU A 7 18.59 8.10 11.94
CA LEU A 7 18.26 7.89 10.54
C LEU A 7 18.42 9.26 9.88
N GLY A 8 19.66 9.61 9.54
CA GLY A 8 19.96 10.55 8.49
C GLY A 8 19.32 9.99 7.22
N ALA A 9 18.03 10.27 7.06
CA ALA A 9 17.32 10.04 5.83
C ALA A 9 18.01 10.96 4.82
N GLU A 10 18.93 10.40 4.03
CA GLU A 10 19.34 11.03 2.79
C GLU A 10 18.08 11.14 1.92
N GLU A 11 17.45 12.31 2.00
CA GLU A 11 16.33 12.71 1.18
C GLU A 11 16.88 13.22 -0.16
N VAL A 12 16.26 12.77 -1.24
CA VAL A 12 16.56 13.26 -2.58
C VAL A 12 15.67 14.44 -2.88
N ASP A 13 16.32 15.57 -3.10
CA ASP A 13 15.69 16.81 -3.48
C ASP A 13 15.48 16.88 -4.98
N LEU A 14 14.25 17.13 -5.43
CA LEU A 14 13.94 17.47 -6.82
C LEU A 14 13.58 18.95 -6.93
N ARG A 15 14.02 19.59 -8.02
CA ARG A 15 13.68 20.99 -8.31
C ARG A 15 13.47 21.22 -9.80
N PHE A 16 12.52 22.08 -10.16
CA PHE A 16 12.37 22.55 -11.54
C PHE A 16 13.45 23.59 -11.88
N MET A 17 13.93 23.54 -13.11
CA MET A 17 14.93 24.47 -13.64
C MET A 17 14.28 25.62 -14.42
N GLY A 18 14.89 26.80 -14.35
CA GLY A 18 14.53 27.97 -15.14
C GLY A 18 14.32 29.24 -14.31
N ARG A 19 14.29 30.40 -14.97
CA ARG A 19 14.02 31.71 -14.34
C ARG A 19 12.58 31.84 -13.82
N SER A 20 11.65 31.10 -14.42
CA SER A 20 10.27 30.92 -13.95
C SER A 20 9.99 29.42 -13.93
N PRO A 21 10.35 28.71 -12.85
CA PRO A 21 10.13 27.27 -12.76
C PRO A 21 8.63 26.98 -12.73
N ILE A 22 8.25 25.81 -13.28
CA ILE A 22 6.84 25.40 -13.38
C ILE A 22 6.23 25.23 -11.99
N ALA A 23 7.00 24.70 -11.04
CA ALA A 23 6.68 24.72 -9.62
C ALA A 23 7.89 25.24 -8.85
N GLN A 24 7.63 26.17 -7.92
CA GLN A 24 8.64 26.72 -7.03
C GLN A 24 8.79 25.82 -5.80
N GLY A 25 10.04 25.64 -5.37
CA GLY A 25 10.41 24.88 -4.18
C GLY A 25 11.28 23.67 -4.49
N THR A 26 11.80 23.10 -3.42
CA THR A 26 12.51 21.82 -3.41
C THR A 26 11.54 20.75 -2.90
N PHE A 27 11.53 19.61 -3.56
CA PHE A 27 10.62 18.51 -3.30
C PHE A 27 11.42 17.31 -2.79
N THR A 28 11.21 16.92 -1.54
CA THR A 28 11.99 15.87 -0.88
C THR A 28 11.34 14.51 -1.10
N TYR A 29 12.17 13.50 -1.34
CA TYR A 29 11.75 12.11 -1.54
C TYR A 29 12.71 11.13 -0.85
N ASP A 30 12.18 10.03 -0.28
CA ASP A 30 13.00 9.04 0.42
C ASP A 30 13.96 8.31 -0.51
N ARG A 31 15.25 8.16 -0.14
CA ARG A 31 16.44 7.53 -0.79
C ARG A 31 16.32 6.53 -1.97
N HIS A 32 15.17 5.93 -2.25
CA HIS A 32 14.95 5.11 -3.46
C HIS A 32 15.15 5.88 -4.79
N PHE A 33 15.46 7.18 -4.74
CA PHE A 33 15.69 8.06 -5.89
C PHE A 33 17.17 8.30 -6.22
N ASP A 34 18.13 7.87 -5.39
CA ASP A 34 19.51 8.41 -5.39
C ASP A 34 20.34 8.23 -6.67
N ASP A 35 19.92 7.37 -7.62
CA ASP A 35 20.62 7.15 -8.90
C ASP A 35 19.69 7.13 -10.12
N ARG A 36 18.52 7.78 -10.00
CA ARG A 36 17.52 7.80 -11.07
C ARG A 36 17.62 9.08 -11.89
N TYR A 37 18.64 9.18 -12.73
CA TYR A 37 18.86 10.34 -13.60
C TYR A 37 19.29 9.94 -15.01
N PHE A 38 19.17 10.86 -15.96
CA PHE A 38 19.61 10.64 -17.34
C PHE A 38 21.10 10.94 -17.48
N THR A 39 21.87 9.96 -17.95
CA THR A 39 23.31 10.11 -18.21
C THR A 39 23.60 10.57 -19.63
N ARG A 40 22.76 10.18 -20.60
CA ARG A 40 22.92 10.50 -22.03
C ARG A 40 21.58 10.89 -22.63
N TYR A 41 21.57 12.00 -23.35
CA TYR A 41 20.44 12.49 -24.13
C TYR A 41 20.95 13.50 -25.17
N ASP A 42 20.19 13.68 -26.24
CA ASP A 42 20.52 14.65 -27.29
C ASP A 42 20.17 16.08 -26.84
N THR A 43 21.18 16.89 -26.55
CA THR A 43 21.02 18.27 -26.05
C THR A 43 20.43 19.22 -27.10
N SER A 44 20.46 18.87 -28.39
CA SER A 44 19.93 19.73 -29.46
C SER A 44 18.40 19.69 -29.55
N ARG A 45 17.80 18.56 -29.14
CA ARG A 45 16.35 18.31 -29.22
C ARG A 45 15.67 18.22 -27.87
N THR A 46 16.46 18.20 -26.79
CA THR A 46 15.99 17.95 -25.43
C THR A 46 16.19 19.16 -24.54
N ARG A 47 15.15 19.53 -23.80
CA ARG A 47 15.20 20.52 -22.73
C ARG A 47 15.11 19.81 -21.38
N VAL A 48 16.05 20.09 -20.49
CA VAL A 48 15.98 19.64 -19.09
C VAL A 48 15.02 20.54 -18.32
N LEU A 49 14.03 19.95 -17.65
CA LEU A 49 12.99 20.67 -16.91
C LEU A 49 13.12 20.57 -15.40
N ALA A 50 13.62 19.43 -14.89
CA ALA A 50 13.89 19.26 -13.47
C ALA A 50 15.18 18.48 -13.24
N VAL A 51 15.83 18.77 -12.13
CA VAL A 51 17.07 18.16 -11.67
C VAL A 51 16.94 17.70 -10.23
N ASP A 52 17.80 16.78 -9.82
CA ASP A 52 17.96 16.41 -8.41
C ASP A 52 18.86 17.39 -7.64
N GLY A 53 19.12 17.12 -6.36
CA GLY A 53 20.00 17.90 -5.49
C GLY A 53 21.44 17.98 -6.01
N ALA A 54 21.92 16.95 -6.69
CA ALA A 54 23.23 16.92 -7.36
C ALA A 54 23.22 17.60 -8.75
N SER A 55 22.11 18.26 -9.14
CA SER A 55 21.92 18.91 -10.44
C SER A 55 21.98 17.95 -11.64
N ARG A 56 21.67 16.67 -11.40
CA ARG A 56 21.52 15.64 -12.44
C ARG A 56 20.10 15.67 -13.01
N PRO A 57 19.92 15.50 -14.33
CA PRO A 57 18.62 15.66 -14.97
C PRO A 57 17.68 14.49 -14.67
N VAL A 58 16.46 14.81 -14.20
CA VAL A 58 15.43 13.80 -13.86
C VAL A 58 14.16 13.91 -14.69
N LEU A 59 13.89 15.08 -15.28
CA LEU A 59 12.74 15.32 -16.14
C LEU A 59 13.19 16.01 -17.42
N LEU A 60 12.93 15.36 -18.55
CA LEU A 60 13.32 15.80 -19.87
C LEU A 60 12.09 16.03 -20.73
N GLN A 61 12.14 17.07 -21.57
CA GLN A 61 11.19 17.29 -22.65
C GLN A 61 11.92 17.25 -23.99
N LEU A 62 11.54 16.31 -24.84
CA LEU A 62 12.08 16.13 -26.18
C LEU A 62 11.07 16.63 -27.20
N ARG A 63 11.55 17.28 -28.25
CA ARG A 63 10.73 17.63 -29.42
C ARG A 63 10.75 16.47 -30.41
N TRP A 64 9.58 15.98 -30.81
CA TRP A 64 9.45 14.88 -31.76
C TRP A 64 8.34 15.19 -32.77
N GLY A 65 8.74 15.52 -34.01
CA GLY A 65 7.81 16.05 -35.02
C GLY A 65 7.13 17.34 -34.52
N GLU A 66 5.81 17.41 -34.63
CA GLU A 66 4.99 18.50 -34.08
C GLU A 66 4.65 18.29 -32.59
N GLY A 67 5.00 17.13 -32.05
CA GLY A 67 4.72 16.75 -30.67
C GLY A 67 5.89 16.99 -29.71
N ARG A 68 5.63 16.66 -28.45
CA ARG A 68 6.58 16.69 -27.35
C ARG A 68 6.49 15.38 -26.58
N ILE A 69 7.65 14.81 -26.27
CA ILE A 69 7.75 13.64 -25.40
C ILE A 69 8.31 14.13 -24.06
N VAL A 70 7.62 13.83 -22.97
CA VAL A 70 8.09 14.14 -21.62
C VAL A 70 8.51 12.82 -20.97
N VAL A 71 9.75 12.75 -20.51
CA VAL A 71 10.31 11.55 -19.90
C VAL A 71 10.79 11.88 -18.50
N CYS A 72 10.36 11.09 -17.53
CA CYS A 72 10.75 11.22 -16.14
C CYS A 72 11.48 9.95 -15.68
N SER A 73 12.68 10.11 -15.12
CA SER A 73 13.46 8.99 -14.56
C SER A 73 12.99 8.57 -13.17
N VAL A 74 12.13 9.39 -12.55
CA VAL A 74 11.65 9.24 -11.16
C VAL A 74 10.13 8.99 -11.10
N PRO A 75 9.62 7.85 -11.61
CA PRO A 75 8.19 7.57 -11.65
C PRO A 75 7.54 7.46 -10.26
N LEU A 76 8.34 7.13 -9.23
CA LEU A 76 7.86 7.07 -7.85
C LEU A 76 7.34 8.42 -7.33
N ALA A 77 7.79 9.54 -7.90
CA ALA A 77 7.29 10.88 -7.57
C ALA A 77 5.79 11.05 -7.89
N PHE A 78 5.22 10.19 -8.75
CA PHE A 78 3.80 10.21 -9.13
C PHE A 78 2.94 9.21 -8.33
N THR A 79 3.51 8.55 -7.31
CA THR A 79 2.76 7.60 -6.48
C THR A 79 1.97 8.31 -5.39
N ASN A 80 0.87 7.70 -4.95
CA ASN A 80 0.03 8.22 -3.87
C ASN A 80 0.83 8.44 -2.57
N HIS A 81 1.81 7.58 -2.30
CA HIS A 81 2.65 7.69 -1.10
C HIS A 81 3.42 9.01 -1.07
N HIS A 82 4.05 9.40 -2.19
CA HIS A 82 4.83 10.63 -2.25
C HIS A 82 3.97 11.86 -2.53
N LEU A 83 2.81 11.70 -3.19
CA LEU A 83 1.85 12.78 -3.43
C LEU A 83 1.39 13.46 -2.13
N LEU A 84 1.18 12.67 -1.07
CA LEU A 84 0.68 13.15 0.23
C LEU A 84 1.79 13.71 1.14
N LYS A 85 3.06 13.56 0.77
CA LYS A 85 4.20 14.02 1.56
C LYS A 85 4.60 15.45 1.18
N GLY A 86 4.62 16.35 2.17
CA GLY A 86 5.15 17.70 2.03
C GLY A 86 4.51 18.50 0.88
N GLY A 87 5.33 19.15 0.07
CA GLY A 87 4.90 19.96 -1.08
C GLY A 87 4.80 19.20 -2.41
N ASN A 88 5.00 17.88 -2.42
CA ASN A 88 5.25 17.08 -3.63
C ASN A 88 4.08 17.06 -4.62
N ALA A 89 2.85 17.32 -4.17
CA ALA A 89 1.71 17.52 -5.06
C ALA A 89 1.93 18.63 -6.10
N ARG A 90 2.68 19.69 -5.74
CA ARG A 90 3.01 20.77 -6.70
C ARG A 90 4.00 20.28 -7.76
N PHE A 91 4.91 19.37 -7.41
CA PHE A 91 5.81 18.78 -8.37
C PHE A 91 5.06 17.96 -9.40
N MET A 92 4.17 17.09 -8.94
CA MET A 92 3.33 16.27 -9.80
C MET A 92 2.44 17.14 -10.71
N ALA A 93 1.78 18.15 -10.15
CA ALA A 93 0.96 19.08 -10.91
C ALA A 93 1.77 19.83 -11.98
N GLY A 94 2.97 20.30 -11.65
CA GLY A 94 3.86 20.95 -12.60
C GLY A 94 4.39 20.01 -13.69
N ALA A 95 4.67 18.75 -13.36
CA ALA A 95 5.05 17.77 -14.36
C ALA A 95 3.87 17.43 -15.30
N LEU A 96 2.66 17.30 -14.78
CA LEU A 96 1.46 17.00 -15.57
C LEU A 96 0.94 18.21 -16.37
N SER A 97 1.20 19.44 -15.93
CA SER A 97 0.89 20.64 -16.72
C SER A 97 1.73 20.75 -18.00
N LEU A 98 2.74 19.90 -18.15
CA LEU A 98 3.46 19.72 -19.41
C LEU A 98 2.65 18.91 -20.43
N LEU A 99 1.51 18.34 -20.07
CA LEU A 99 0.66 17.66 -21.04
C LEU A 99 -0.32 18.67 -21.63
N SER A 100 -0.61 18.52 -22.93
CA SER A 100 -1.63 19.35 -23.58
C SER A 100 -3.02 18.95 -23.05
N PRO A 101 -3.97 19.90 -22.90
CA PRO A 101 -5.34 19.63 -22.45
C PRO A 101 -6.19 18.99 -23.56
N LEU A 102 -5.74 17.85 -24.06
CA LEU A 102 -6.37 17.04 -25.09
C LEU A 102 -6.91 15.74 -24.47
N PRO A 103 -7.82 15.02 -25.14
CA PRO A 103 -8.22 13.69 -24.72
C PRO A 103 -7.00 12.79 -24.53
N VAL A 104 -6.82 12.29 -23.32
CA VAL A 104 -5.67 11.45 -22.97
C VAL A 104 -5.98 10.02 -23.34
N LEU A 105 -5.26 9.48 -24.31
CA LEU A 105 -5.20 8.04 -24.51
C LEU A 105 -4.25 7.47 -23.46
N TRP A 106 -4.80 6.67 -22.55
CA TRP A 106 -4.03 6.02 -21.50
C TRP A 106 -3.81 4.55 -21.86
N ASP A 107 -2.57 4.19 -22.16
CA ASP A 107 -2.19 2.82 -22.50
C ASP A 107 -1.57 2.11 -21.30
N GLU A 108 -2.22 1.03 -20.86
CA GLU A 108 -1.75 0.15 -19.78
C GLU A 108 -1.31 -1.22 -20.30
N HIS A 109 -1.17 -1.41 -21.62
CA HIS A 109 -0.96 -2.71 -22.24
C HIS A 109 0.22 -3.50 -21.66
N TYR A 110 1.29 -2.81 -21.24
CA TYR A 110 2.46 -3.43 -20.60
C TYR A 110 2.50 -3.27 -19.06
N LYS A 111 1.51 -2.60 -18.47
CA LYS A 111 1.38 -2.39 -17.01
C LYS A 111 0.58 -3.49 -16.31
N LEU A 112 0.10 -4.51 -17.05
CA LEU A 112 -0.45 -5.73 -16.47
C LEU A 112 0.65 -6.59 -15.84
N GLY A 113 1.30 -6.07 -14.80
CA GLY A 113 1.93 -6.93 -13.81
C GLY A 113 0.89 -7.94 -13.32
N ARG A 114 1.31 -9.21 -13.19
CA ARG A 114 0.57 -10.39 -12.74
C ARG A 114 -0.95 -10.16 -12.66
N GLN A 115 -1.64 -10.30 -13.81
CA GLN A 115 -3.09 -10.24 -13.88
C GLN A 115 -3.72 -11.05 -12.74
N GLY A 116 -4.41 -10.31 -11.88
CA GLY A 116 -5.15 -10.86 -10.76
C GLY A 116 -4.52 -10.43 -9.46
N ASP A 117 -5.27 -9.58 -8.76
CA ASP A 117 -5.25 -9.47 -7.31
C ASP A 117 -4.97 -10.86 -6.73
N SER A 118 -3.72 -11.08 -6.36
CA SER A 118 -3.31 -12.31 -5.70
C SER A 118 -3.68 -12.16 -4.25
N SER A 119 -5.00 -12.15 -3.99
CA SER A 119 -5.50 -12.33 -2.63
C SER A 119 -4.75 -13.53 -2.06
N PRO A 120 -4.15 -13.42 -0.86
CA PRO A 120 -3.41 -14.52 -0.25
C PRO A 120 -4.23 -15.83 -0.23
N MET A 121 -5.55 -15.72 -0.09
CA MET A 121 -6.49 -16.84 -0.17
C MET A 121 -6.47 -17.55 -1.53
N ARG A 122 -6.36 -16.80 -2.63
CA ARG A 122 -6.27 -17.36 -3.98
C ARG A 122 -4.99 -18.16 -4.16
N TYR A 123 -3.88 -17.72 -3.57
CA TYR A 123 -2.64 -18.49 -3.57
C TYR A 123 -2.75 -19.76 -2.72
N ILE A 124 -3.31 -19.67 -1.51
CA ILE A 124 -3.55 -20.82 -0.62
C ILE A 124 -4.43 -21.89 -1.29
N LEU A 125 -5.49 -21.46 -1.99
CA LEU A 125 -6.41 -22.36 -2.70
C LEU A 125 -5.85 -22.91 -4.02
N SER A 126 -4.82 -22.26 -4.59
CA SER A 126 -4.21 -22.70 -5.86
C SER A 126 -3.31 -23.93 -5.70
N GLN A 127 -2.69 -24.11 -4.53
CA GLN A 127 -1.80 -25.23 -4.26
C GLN A 127 -2.61 -26.40 -3.68
N PRO A 128 -2.62 -27.59 -4.30
CA PRO A 128 -3.41 -28.74 -3.82
C PRO A 128 -3.16 -29.09 -2.34
N PRO A 129 -1.91 -29.09 -1.82
CA PRO A 129 -1.66 -29.39 -0.41
C PRO A 129 -2.23 -28.33 0.55
N LEU A 130 -2.05 -27.04 0.25
CA LEU A 130 -2.54 -25.95 1.10
C LEU A 130 -4.07 -25.89 1.10
N ARG A 131 -4.71 -26.21 -0.03
CA ARG A 131 -6.17 -26.30 -0.13
C ARG A 131 -6.73 -27.34 0.83
N TRP A 132 -6.12 -28.53 0.90
CA TRP A 132 -6.54 -29.57 1.86
C TRP A 132 -6.26 -29.16 3.31
N ALA A 133 -5.11 -28.56 3.59
CA ALA A 133 -4.81 -28.04 4.93
C ALA A 133 -5.85 -27.02 5.40
N TRP A 134 -6.29 -26.12 4.50
CA TRP A 134 -7.33 -25.14 4.78
C TRP A 134 -8.69 -25.79 5.09
N TYR A 135 -9.14 -26.75 4.28
CA TYR A 135 -10.39 -27.47 4.54
C TYR A 135 -10.35 -28.31 5.82
N LEU A 136 -9.24 -28.99 6.10
CA LEU A 136 -9.06 -29.74 7.34
C LEU A 136 -9.13 -28.83 8.56
N THR A 137 -8.53 -27.64 8.49
CA THR A 137 -8.59 -26.64 9.56
C THR A 137 -10.03 -26.20 9.83
N LEU A 138 -10.81 -25.90 8.79
CA LEU A 138 -12.22 -25.52 8.93
C LEU A 138 -13.07 -26.65 9.53
N VAL A 139 -12.88 -27.89 9.06
CA VAL A 139 -13.56 -29.06 9.61
C VAL A 139 -13.23 -29.23 11.09
N LEU A 140 -11.96 -29.09 11.47
CA LEU A 140 -11.51 -29.23 12.84
C LEU A 140 -12.11 -28.15 13.75
N VAL A 141 -12.24 -26.90 13.29
CA VAL A 141 -12.91 -25.83 14.03
C VAL A 141 -14.39 -26.16 14.26
N VAL A 142 -15.10 -26.64 13.22
CA VAL A 142 -16.52 -27.03 13.35
C VAL A 142 -16.68 -28.18 14.34
N VAL A 143 -15.86 -29.23 14.22
CA VAL A 143 -15.89 -30.37 15.15
C VAL A 143 -15.58 -29.92 16.58
N PHE A 144 -14.57 -29.05 16.75
CA PHE A 144 -14.21 -28.49 18.05
C PHE A 144 -15.38 -27.72 18.69
N LEU A 145 -16.05 -26.87 17.92
CA LEU A 145 -17.23 -26.12 18.39
C LEU A 145 -18.37 -27.06 18.81
N VAL A 146 -18.67 -28.10 18.03
CA VAL A 146 -19.72 -29.08 18.35
C VAL A 146 -19.41 -29.83 19.65
N VAL A 147 -18.17 -30.29 19.84
CA VAL A 147 -17.75 -30.98 21.07
C VAL A 147 -17.81 -30.06 22.27
N ARG A 148 -17.36 -28.81 22.12
CA ARG A 148 -17.42 -27.81 23.19
C ARG A 148 -18.85 -27.48 23.59
N ALA A 149 -19.72 -27.23 22.60
CA ALA A 149 -21.13 -26.95 22.84
C ALA A 149 -21.83 -28.10 23.59
N ARG A 150 -21.54 -29.36 23.21
CA ARG A 150 -22.06 -30.55 23.90
C ARG A 150 -21.59 -30.68 25.36
N ARG A 151 -20.38 -30.21 25.69
CA ARG A 151 -19.82 -30.29 27.05
C ARG A 151 -20.38 -29.22 28.00
N GLU A 152 -20.69 -28.03 27.50
CA GLU A 152 -21.18 -26.92 28.32
C GLU A 152 -22.72 -26.94 28.51
N GLN A 153 -23.48 -27.68 27.69
CA GLN A 153 -24.94 -27.74 27.74
C GLN A 153 -25.55 -28.71 28.79
N ARG A 154 -24.77 -29.34 29.68
CA ARG A 154 -25.37 -30.12 30.78
C ARG A 154 -25.93 -29.17 31.83
N ALA A 155 -27.21 -28.80 31.68
CA ALA A 155 -27.97 -28.19 32.76
C ALA A 155 -27.97 -29.14 33.97
N ILE A 156 -27.46 -28.68 35.11
CA ILE A 156 -27.53 -29.42 36.36
C ILE A 156 -29.02 -29.54 36.70
N PRO A 157 -29.59 -30.76 36.80
CA PRO A 157 -30.98 -30.90 37.21
C PRO A 157 -31.10 -30.30 38.61
N ILE A 158 -32.03 -29.37 38.78
CA ILE A 158 -32.40 -28.83 40.08
C ILE A 158 -33.04 -29.97 40.86
N VAL A 159 -32.23 -30.68 41.66
CA VAL A 159 -32.74 -31.67 42.61
C VAL A 159 -33.42 -30.86 43.71
N LEU A 160 -34.76 -30.87 43.71
CA LEU A 160 -35.52 -30.22 44.76
C LEU A 160 -35.15 -30.90 46.10
N PRO A 161 -34.70 -30.17 47.11
CA PRO A 161 -34.41 -30.78 48.40
C PRO A 161 -35.68 -31.46 48.94
N PRO A 162 -35.57 -32.67 49.53
CA PRO A 162 -36.74 -33.33 50.11
C PRO A 162 -37.37 -32.40 51.14
N ARG A 163 -38.68 -32.18 51.00
CA ARG A 163 -39.46 -31.33 51.90
C ARG A 163 -39.43 -31.98 53.29
N ASN A 164 -38.82 -31.32 54.28
CA ASN A 164 -38.71 -31.82 55.65
C ASN A 164 -40.12 -32.10 56.21
N ALA A 165 -40.50 -33.39 56.25
CA ALA A 165 -41.78 -33.87 56.78
C ALA A 165 -41.84 -33.85 58.32
N SER A 166 -40.74 -33.52 59.01
CA SER A 166 -40.63 -33.47 60.46
C SER A 166 -41.45 -32.33 61.11
N ARG A 167 -41.94 -31.36 60.33
CA ARG A 167 -42.75 -30.25 60.84
C ARG A 167 -44.26 -30.54 60.86
N ASP A 168 -44.75 -31.48 60.06
CA ASP A 168 -46.17 -31.87 60.03
C ASP A 168 -46.56 -32.79 61.19
N GLN A 169 -45.59 -33.47 61.80
CA GLN A 169 -45.83 -34.40 62.92
C GLN A 169 -45.99 -33.72 64.28
N VAL A 170 -45.87 -32.39 64.36
CA VAL A 170 -46.01 -31.64 65.63
C VAL A 170 -47.44 -31.14 65.88
N HIS A 171 -48.34 -31.27 64.88
CA HIS A 171 -49.73 -30.83 64.98
C HIS A 171 -50.76 -31.94 65.29
N THR A 172 -50.30 -33.14 65.68
CA THR A 172 -51.21 -34.21 66.12
C THR A 172 -50.91 -34.62 67.55
N VAL A 173 -51.35 -33.79 68.50
CA VAL A 173 -51.71 -34.17 69.88
C VAL A 173 -52.87 -33.30 70.34
#